data_AF-A0A382AUU6-F1
#
_entry.id   AF-A0A382AUU6-F1
#
_cell.length_a   1.000
_cell.length_b   1.000
_cell.length_c   1.000
_cell.angle_alpha   90.00
_cell.angle_beta   90.00
_cell.angle_gamma   90.00
#
_symmetry.space_group_name_H-M   'P 1'
#
loop_
_entity.id
_entity.type
_entity.pdbx_description
1 polymer ?
#
loop_
_entity_poly.entity_id
_entity_poly.type
_entity_poly.pdbx_seq_one_letter_code
_entity_poly.pdbx_strand_id
1 'polypeptide(L)'
;MFPKRVISLTAIFFALASHVLCQAKKTNPAHDPPGQLFRYAPMPKATRSIVIPLGNIQFAFDTENLRAHSVWRGKLDLYGPQYVNAKRPFIARPNGQFLWGNPPTLPWRTGTAGAKFALGGNGAKGKFIGTTTDGKSVTLRYMLQLPTGETVTVQLEPSSSSKGLQRAMTISQCKRPLWFLANSFQDGTVKRGVTVDGIGGLAVKVTSEPLSYTEPVISEAGSETA
;
A
#
# COMPACT_ATOMS: atom_id res chain seq x y z
N MET A 1 88.92 -1.46 24.79
CA MET A 1 88.36 -2.63 24.08
C MET A 1 86.87 -2.70 24.35
N PHE A 2 86.03 -2.37 23.37
CA PHE A 2 84.59 -2.62 23.45
C PHE A 2 84.30 -4.10 23.17
N PRO A 3 83.32 -4.70 23.86
CA PRO A 3 82.57 -5.77 23.24
C PRO A 3 81.05 -5.58 23.30
N LYS A 4 80.48 -5.71 22.10
CA LYS A 4 79.27 -6.44 21.73
C LYS A 4 77.91 -5.98 22.30
N ARG A 5 77.18 -5.33 21.40
CA ARG A 5 75.71 -5.21 21.37
C ARG A 5 75.06 -6.59 21.51
N VAL A 6 74.06 -6.67 22.39
CA VAL A 6 72.96 -7.64 22.29
C VAL A 6 71.68 -6.81 22.23
N ILE A 7 71.07 -6.75 21.05
CA ILE A 7 69.76 -6.13 20.85
C ILE A 7 68.75 -7.20 21.22
N SER A 8 68.13 -7.09 22.39
CA SER A 8 67.02 -7.95 22.76
C SER A 8 65.73 -7.42 22.13
N LEU A 9 65.12 -8.27 21.32
CA LEU A 9 63.91 -8.03 20.53
C LEU A 9 62.69 -8.23 21.45
N THR A 10 62.14 -7.16 22.04
CA THR A 10 60.92 -7.27 22.84
C THR A 10 59.69 -6.99 21.97
N ALA A 11 58.85 -8.02 21.84
CA ALA A 11 57.71 -8.09 20.96
C ALA A 11 56.65 -7.00 21.21
N ILE A 12 56.19 -6.38 20.12
CA ILE A 12 55.00 -5.53 20.09
C ILE A 12 53.78 -6.46 20.18
N PHE A 13 53.07 -6.43 21.29
CA PHE A 13 51.74 -7.04 21.40
C PHE A 13 50.77 -6.25 20.53
N PHE A 14 50.45 -6.76 19.35
CA PHE A 14 49.27 -6.34 18.59
C PHE A 14 48.02 -6.81 19.37
N ALA A 15 47.35 -5.87 20.05
CA ALA A 15 46.00 -6.10 20.52
C ALA A 15 45.08 -6.20 19.30
N LEU A 16 44.75 -7.43 18.91
CA LEU A 16 43.76 -7.72 17.88
C LEU A 16 42.40 -7.28 18.43
N ALA A 17 41.94 -6.09 18.04
CA ALA A 17 40.60 -5.63 18.32
C ALA A 17 39.61 -6.61 17.69
N SER A 18 39.01 -7.45 18.53
CA SER A 18 37.93 -8.35 18.13
C SER A 18 36.70 -7.48 17.84
N HIS A 19 36.55 -7.02 16.60
CA HIS A 19 35.28 -6.52 16.12
C HIS A 19 34.31 -7.71 16.08
N VAL A 20 33.64 -7.98 17.20
CA VAL A 20 32.42 -8.76 17.19
C VAL A 20 31.44 -7.94 16.35
N LEU A 21 31.26 -8.35 15.10
CA LEU A 21 30.14 -7.91 14.27
C LEU A 21 28.89 -8.38 15.01
N CYS A 22 28.33 -7.52 15.86
CA CYS A 22 27.07 -7.77 16.55
C CYS A 22 26.00 -7.82 15.46
N GLN A 23 25.75 -9.00 14.91
CA GLN A 23 24.63 -9.19 13.99
C GLN A 23 23.36 -8.85 14.77
N ALA A 24 22.75 -7.72 14.43
CA ALA A 24 21.51 -7.29 15.03
C ALA A 24 20.49 -8.43 14.88
N LYS A 25 19.99 -8.92 16.02
CA LYS A 25 18.98 -10.00 16.06
C LYS A 25 17.84 -9.67 15.10
N LYS A 26 17.61 -10.54 14.12
CA LYS A 26 16.53 -10.40 13.14
C LYS A 26 15.22 -10.27 13.89
N THR A 27 14.60 -9.10 13.82
CA THR A 27 13.35 -8.83 14.52
C THR A 27 12.22 -9.59 13.84
N ASN A 28 11.51 -10.43 14.61
CA ASN A 28 10.32 -11.10 14.13
C ASN A 28 9.20 -10.06 13.95
N PRO A 29 8.43 -10.12 12.85
CA PRO A 29 7.30 -9.23 12.68
C PRO A 29 6.21 -9.53 13.70
N ALA A 30 5.54 -8.47 14.17
CA ALA A 30 4.26 -8.61 14.83
C ALA A 30 3.13 -8.68 13.79
N HIS A 31 1.98 -9.19 14.21
CA HIS A 31 0.77 -9.22 13.40
C HIS A 31 -0.41 -8.69 14.19
N ASP A 32 -1.45 -8.28 13.48
CA ASP A 32 -2.72 -7.90 14.11
C ASP A 32 -3.35 -9.05 14.89
N PRO A 33 -3.98 -8.75 16.04
CA PRO A 33 -4.73 -9.76 16.77
C PRO A 33 -5.95 -10.22 15.94
N PRO A 34 -6.44 -11.45 16.18
CA PRO A 34 -7.68 -11.91 15.57
C PRO A 34 -8.84 -10.94 15.84
N GLY A 35 -9.68 -10.69 14.83
CA GLY A 35 -10.85 -9.80 14.94
C GLY A 35 -10.56 -8.31 14.70
N GLN A 36 -9.31 -7.89 14.53
CA GLN A 36 -8.99 -6.53 14.11
C GLN A 36 -9.60 -6.25 12.72
N LEU A 37 -10.58 -5.35 12.64
CA LEU A 37 -11.32 -5.09 11.39
C LEU A 37 -10.51 -4.26 10.38
N PHE A 38 -9.67 -3.34 10.86
CA PHE A 38 -8.76 -2.56 10.03
C PHE A 38 -7.64 -1.94 10.87
N ARG A 39 -6.58 -1.48 10.21
CA ARG A 39 -5.46 -0.76 10.82
C ARG A 39 -5.04 0.41 9.94
N TYR A 40 -4.74 1.55 10.58
CA TYR A 40 -3.92 2.58 9.94
C TYR A 40 -2.45 2.16 10.01
N ALA A 41 -1.79 2.03 8.86
CA ALA A 41 -0.40 1.60 8.78
C ALA A 41 0.31 2.29 7.61
N PRO A 42 1.41 3.01 7.84
CA PRO A 42 2.28 3.47 6.78
C PRO A 42 2.87 2.28 6.02
N MET A 43 2.68 2.26 4.70
CA MET A 43 3.13 1.16 3.84
C MET A 43 3.99 1.70 2.69
N PRO A 44 4.84 0.85 2.09
CA PRO A 44 5.38 1.12 0.77
C PRO A 44 4.23 1.50 -0.20
N LYS A 45 4.46 2.51 -1.04
CA LYS A 45 3.51 3.10 -2.00
C LYS A 45 2.47 4.07 -1.42
N ALA A 46 2.21 4.07 -0.12
CA ALA A 46 1.26 4.98 0.52
C ALA A 46 1.49 5.09 2.03
N THR A 47 1.87 6.29 2.50
CA THR A 47 2.13 6.57 3.93
C THR A 47 0.84 6.62 4.75
N ARG A 48 -0.29 6.97 4.12
CA ARG A 48 -1.60 7.09 4.78
C ARG A 48 -2.52 5.94 4.40
N SER A 49 -2.08 4.71 4.68
CA SER A 49 -2.81 3.50 4.30
C SER A 49 -3.71 2.97 5.41
N ILE A 50 -4.87 2.45 5.00
CA ILE A 50 -5.78 1.67 5.82
C ILE A 50 -5.74 0.23 5.30
N VAL A 51 -5.32 -0.71 6.13
CA VAL A 51 -5.29 -2.14 5.81
C VAL A 51 -6.51 -2.82 6.43
N ILE A 52 -7.27 -3.52 5.60
CA ILE A 52 -8.50 -4.23 5.97
C ILE A 52 -8.26 -5.73 5.68
N PRO A 53 -8.17 -6.60 6.70
CA PRO A 53 -8.12 -8.04 6.51
C PRO A 53 -9.48 -8.60 6.08
N LEU A 54 -9.49 -9.37 4.99
CA LEU A 54 -10.66 -9.98 4.37
C LEU A 54 -10.43 -11.47 4.20
N GLY A 55 -10.46 -12.20 5.31
CA GLY A 55 -10.02 -13.60 5.37
C GLY A 55 -8.52 -13.71 5.17
N ASN A 56 -8.09 -14.39 4.10
CA ASN A 56 -6.68 -14.53 3.74
C ASN A 56 -6.16 -13.43 2.79
N ILE A 57 -7.02 -12.50 2.39
CA ILE A 57 -6.68 -11.36 1.54
C ILE A 57 -6.53 -10.12 2.44
N GLN A 58 -5.54 -9.30 2.15
CA GLN A 58 -5.40 -7.98 2.74
C GLN A 58 -5.72 -6.94 1.67
N PHE A 59 -6.57 -5.97 2.04
CA PHE A 59 -6.95 -4.86 1.19
C PHE A 59 -6.37 -3.57 1.77
N ALA A 60 -5.40 -2.95 1.09
CA ALA A 60 -4.81 -1.71 1.55
C ALA A 60 -5.25 -0.51 0.70
N PHE A 61 -5.85 0.47 1.39
CA PHE A 61 -6.45 1.66 0.82
C PHE A 61 -5.63 2.90 1.15
N ASP A 62 -5.25 3.65 0.14
CA ASP A 62 -4.51 4.90 0.23
C ASP A 62 -5.51 6.05 0.40
N THR A 63 -5.50 6.69 1.58
CA THR A 63 -6.45 7.79 1.89
C THR A 63 -6.11 9.11 1.20
N GLU A 64 -4.91 9.24 0.62
CA GLU A 64 -4.51 10.42 -0.12
C GLU A 64 -4.99 10.34 -1.57
N ASN A 65 -4.74 9.19 -2.23
CA ASN A 65 -5.15 8.97 -3.61
C ASN A 65 -6.50 8.25 -3.75
N LEU A 66 -7.18 7.91 -2.66
CA LEU A 66 -8.51 7.27 -2.64
C LEU A 66 -8.59 5.98 -3.49
N ARG A 67 -7.55 5.14 -3.42
CA ARG A 67 -7.40 3.93 -4.23
C ARG A 67 -7.06 2.73 -3.37
N ALA A 68 -7.38 1.54 -3.86
CA ALA A 68 -6.72 0.31 -3.40
C ALA A 68 -5.30 0.29 -3.98
N HIS A 69 -4.28 0.55 -3.16
CA HIS A 69 -2.90 0.63 -3.64
C HIS A 69 -2.22 -0.74 -3.73
N SER A 70 -2.56 -1.63 -2.80
CA SER A 70 -2.02 -2.99 -2.73
C SER A 70 -3.09 -3.96 -2.25
N VAL A 71 -3.27 -5.07 -2.97
CA VAL A 71 -4.08 -6.20 -2.56
C VAL A 71 -3.24 -7.46 -2.67
N TRP A 72 -3.17 -8.23 -1.59
CA TRP A 72 -2.31 -9.42 -1.53
C TRP A 72 -2.96 -10.53 -0.69
N ARG A 73 -2.47 -11.75 -0.87
CA ARG A 73 -2.80 -12.90 -0.02
C ARG A 73 -1.69 -13.09 1.02
N GLY A 74 -2.05 -13.05 2.29
CA GLY A 74 -1.12 -13.14 3.41
C GLY A 74 -1.57 -12.30 4.60
N LYS A 75 -0.60 -11.86 5.39
CA LYS A 75 -0.75 -10.96 6.54
C LYS A 75 0.01 -9.65 6.29
N LEU A 76 -0.20 -8.70 7.19
CA LEU A 76 0.62 -7.51 7.32
C LEU A 76 1.71 -7.79 8.36
N ASP A 77 2.97 -7.60 7.96
CA ASP A 77 4.11 -7.63 8.88
C ASP A 77 4.28 -6.25 9.50
N LEU A 78 4.32 -6.20 10.83
CA LEU A 78 4.50 -4.98 11.61
C LEU A 78 5.87 -5.00 12.29
N TYR A 79 6.73 -4.03 11.96
CA TYR A 79 8.05 -3.88 12.53
C TYR A 79 8.17 -2.59 13.32
N GLY A 80 8.88 -2.67 14.44
CA GLY A 80 9.11 -1.52 15.31
C GLY A 80 7.89 -1.13 16.14
N PRO A 81 8.10 -0.30 17.16
CA PRO A 81 7.02 0.19 18.01
C PRO A 81 6.24 1.32 17.33
N GLN A 82 4.92 1.36 17.50
CA GLN A 82 4.03 2.32 16.83
C GLN A 82 4.04 3.73 17.44
N TYR A 83 4.29 3.85 18.75
CA TYR A 83 4.00 5.06 19.53
C TYR A 83 5.09 5.46 20.52
N VAL A 84 6.35 5.10 20.25
CA VAL A 84 7.45 5.46 21.14
C VAL A 84 8.58 6.12 20.35
N ASN A 85 9.30 7.02 21.01
CA ASN A 85 10.54 7.64 20.52
C ASN A 85 11.69 6.62 20.40
N ALA A 86 11.43 5.45 19.81
CA ALA A 86 12.44 4.46 19.52
C ALA A 86 13.26 4.90 18.31
N LYS A 87 14.54 4.53 18.32
CA LYS A 87 15.47 4.76 17.20
C LYS A 87 15.09 4.04 15.89
N ARG A 88 13.99 3.27 15.85
CA ARG A 88 13.60 2.45 14.70
C ARG A 88 12.24 2.88 14.17
N PRO A 89 12.10 3.12 12.86
CA PRO A 89 10.82 3.49 12.27
C PRO A 89 9.79 2.36 12.40
N PHE A 90 8.52 2.73 12.56
CA PHE A 90 7.41 1.81 12.40
C PHE A 90 7.25 1.50 10.90
N ILE A 91 7.41 0.24 10.52
CA ILE A 91 7.34 -0.19 9.12
C ILE A 91 6.27 -1.27 9.02
N ALA A 92 5.28 -1.07 8.14
CA ALA A 92 4.33 -2.11 7.77
C ALA A 92 4.60 -2.60 6.34
N ARG A 93 4.73 -3.92 6.17
CA ARG A 93 5.03 -4.53 4.86
C ARG A 93 4.05 -5.67 4.56
N PRO A 94 3.58 -5.79 3.31
CA PRO A 94 2.80 -6.95 2.91
C PRO A 94 3.69 -8.19 2.93
N ASN A 95 3.18 -9.30 3.46
CA ASN A 95 3.81 -10.61 3.33
C ASN A 95 2.98 -11.52 2.41
N GLY A 96 3.63 -12.42 1.69
CA GLY A 96 2.95 -13.36 0.80
C GLY A 96 2.77 -12.86 -0.63
N GLN A 97 1.67 -13.26 -1.27
CA GLN A 97 1.48 -13.15 -2.72
C GLN A 97 0.73 -11.88 -3.09
N PHE A 98 1.40 -10.94 -3.76
CA PHE A 98 0.74 -9.80 -4.39
C PHE A 98 -0.28 -10.25 -5.44
N LEU A 99 -1.48 -9.68 -5.41
CA LEU A 99 -2.57 -10.03 -6.33
C LEU A 99 -2.76 -8.96 -7.40
N TRP A 100 -2.87 -7.69 -7.00
CA TRP A 100 -2.98 -6.53 -7.88
C TRP A 100 -2.85 -5.24 -7.07
N GLY A 101 -2.71 -4.11 -7.76
CA GLY A 101 -2.67 -2.78 -7.15
C GLY A 101 -3.17 -1.71 -8.11
N ASN A 102 -2.98 -0.45 -7.77
CA ASN A 102 -3.25 0.68 -8.66
C ASN A 102 -2.09 1.67 -8.62
N PRO A 103 -1.88 2.51 -9.66
CA PRO A 103 -0.90 3.61 -9.61
C PRO A 103 -1.25 4.66 -8.53
N PRO A 104 -0.29 5.48 -8.06
CA PRO A 104 -0.45 6.54 -7.07
C PRO A 104 -1.15 7.77 -7.66
N THR A 105 -2.40 7.57 -8.06
CA THR A 105 -3.28 8.62 -8.55
C THR A 105 -4.72 8.31 -8.16
N LEU A 106 -5.55 9.33 -8.12
CA LEU A 106 -6.99 9.19 -7.97
C LEU A 106 -7.54 8.20 -9.01
N PRO A 107 -8.34 7.18 -8.65
CA PRO A 107 -8.83 6.18 -9.60
C PRO A 107 -10.06 6.66 -10.38
N TRP A 108 -10.58 7.85 -10.09
CA TRP A 108 -11.81 8.41 -10.68
C TRP A 108 -11.53 9.38 -11.82
N ARG A 109 -12.34 9.31 -12.88
CA ARG A 109 -12.26 10.20 -14.06
C ARG A 109 -13.65 10.56 -14.61
N THR A 110 -13.76 11.73 -15.22
CA THR A 110 -14.98 12.28 -15.85
C THR A 110 -14.89 12.35 -17.38
N GLY A 111 -14.04 11.53 -18.00
CA GLY A 111 -13.76 11.55 -19.44
C GLY A 111 -14.75 10.74 -20.30
N THR A 112 -14.56 10.78 -21.61
CA THR A 112 -15.28 9.93 -22.56
C THR A 112 -14.86 8.46 -22.42
N ALA A 113 -15.79 7.55 -22.76
CA ALA A 113 -15.51 6.12 -22.80
C ALA A 113 -14.31 5.81 -23.72
N GLY A 114 -13.33 5.05 -23.24
CA GLY A 114 -12.17 4.64 -24.04
C GLY A 114 -11.03 5.66 -24.11
N ALA A 115 -11.11 6.77 -23.37
CA ALA A 115 -9.98 7.67 -23.23
C ALA A 115 -8.85 6.94 -22.48
N LYS A 116 -7.70 6.79 -23.15
CA LYS A 116 -6.51 6.12 -22.60
C LYS A 116 -6.21 6.66 -21.21
N PHE A 117 -6.03 5.76 -20.24
CA PHE A 117 -5.65 6.17 -18.91
C PHE A 117 -4.30 6.90 -18.92
N ALA A 118 -4.28 8.12 -18.36
CA ALA A 118 -3.07 8.89 -18.09
C ALA A 118 -2.96 9.19 -16.60
N LEU A 119 -1.73 9.10 -16.08
CA LEU A 119 -1.37 9.58 -14.74
C LEU A 119 -1.47 11.11 -14.73
N GLY A 120 -1.96 11.70 -13.64
CA GLY A 120 -2.07 13.16 -13.52
C GLY A 120 -3.48 13.74 -13.69
N GLY A 121 -4.49 12.90 -13.98
CA GLY A 121 -5.89 13.19 -13.69
C GLY A 121 -6.60 14.18 -14.62
N ASN A 122 -7.82 13.80 -15.01
CA ASN A 122 -8.72 14.58 -15.86
C ASN A 122 -9.47 15.68 -15.06
N GLY A 123 -8.78 16.31 -14.10
CA GLY A 123 -9.26 17.44 -13.28
C GLY A 123 -10.12 17.10 -12.05
N ALA A 124 -10.49 15.84 -11.80
CA ALA A 124 -11.19 15.46 -10.56
C ALA A 124 -10.23 15.44 -9.36
N LYS A 125 -10.68 15.98 -8.23
CA LYS A 125 -9.96 15.97 -6.95
C LYS A 125 -10.69 15.10 -5.93
N GLY A 126 -9.95 14.53 -4.99
CA GLY A 126 -10.48 13.65 -3.97
C GLY A 126 -10.18 14.16 -2.57
N LYS A 127 -11.09 13.89 -1.63
CA LYS A 127 -10.85 14.04 -0.19
C LYS A 127 -11.40 12.86 0.59
N PHE A 128 -10.56 12.21 1.39
CA PHE A 128 -11.01 11.19 2.34
C PHE A 128 -11.84 11.83 3.45
N ILE A 129 -12.99 11.23 3.78
CA ILE A 129 -13.88 11.72 4.83
C ILE A 129 -13.64 10.92 6.11
N GLY A 130 -13.62 9.59 6.02
CA GLY A 130 -13.45 8.75 7.20
C GLY A 130 -13.74 7.28 6.97
N THR A 131 -13.57 6.51 8.04
CA THR A 131 -13.83 5.08 8.11
C THR A 131 -14.93 4.84 9.13
N THR A 132 -15.92 4.02 8.78
CA THR A 132 -16.96 3.56 9.71
C THR A 132 -16.99 2.04 9.74
N THR A 133 -17.51 1.47 10.83
CA THR A 133 -17.70 0.02 10.97
C THR A 133 -19.00 -0.25 11.71
N ASP A 134 -19.64 -1.37 11.38
CA ASP A 134 -20.78 -1.93 12.10
C ASP A 134 -20.38 -3.07 13.05
N GLY A 135 -19.08 -3.27 13.27
CA GLY A 135 -18.51 -4.38 14.04
C GLY A 135 -18.20 -5.63 13.22
N LYS A 136 -18.59 -5.69 11.95
CA LYS A 136 -18.33 -6.83 11.04
C LYS A 136 -17.67 -6.39 9.73
N SER A 137 -18.07 -5.26 9.19
CA SER A 137 -17.55 -4.69 7.95
C SER A 137 -16.89 -3.34 8.19
N VAL A 138 -16.15 -2.89 7.17
CA VAL A 138 -15.46 -1.61 7.16
C VAL A 138 -15.95 -0.83 5.95
N THR A 139 -16.51 0.35 6.17
CA THR A 139 -16.90 1.27 5.11
C THR A 139 -15.94 2.45 5.06
N LEU A 140 -15.33 2.65 3.90
CA LEU A 140 -14.48 3.79 3.60
C LEU A 140 -15.31 4.86 2.91
N ARG A 141 -15.27 6.10 3.40
CA ARG A 141 -16.04 7.23 2.85
C ARG A 141 -15.11 8.30 2.32
N TYR A 142 -15.37 8.75 1.11
CA TYR A 142 -14.63 9.85 0.50
C TYR A 142 -15.50 10.64 -0.47
N MET A 143 -14.98 11.79 -0.86
CA MET A 143 -15.65 12.77 -1.70
C MET A 143 -14.81 13.06 -2.93
N LEU A 144 -15.47 13.21 -4.06
CA LEU A 144 -14.90 13.64 -5.32
C LEU A 144 -15.42 15.04 -5.63
N GLN A 145 -14.52 15.95 -5.98
CA GLN A 145 -14.84 17.24 -6.58
C GLN A 145 -14.53 17.15 -8.07
N LEU A 146 -15.56 17.24 -8.91
CA LEU A 146 -15.43 17.14 -10.35
C LEU A 146 -14.95 18.49 -10.94
N PRO A 147 -14.38 18.51 -12.15
CA PRO A 147 -13.97 19.75 -12.82
C PRO A 147 -15.08 20.80 -12.96
N THR A 148 -16.34 20.36 -12.96
CA THR A 148 -17.53 21.21 -13.03
C THR A 148 -17.90 21.89 -11.71
N GLY A 149 -17.24 21.54 -10.60
CA GLY A 149 -17.61 21.94 -9.25
C GLY A 149 -18.64 21.03 -8.57
N GLU A 150 -19.25 20.08 -9.30
CA GLU A 150 -20.14 19.07 -8.72
C GLU A 150 -19.37 18.19 -7.73
N THR A 151 -20.03 17.83 -6.63
CA THR A 151 -19.47 17.00 -5.57
C THR A 151 -20.18 15.65 -5.53
N VAL A 152 -19.41 14.58 -5.55
CA VAL A 152 -19.91 13.20 -5.50
C VAL A 152 -19.36 12.51 -4.26
N THR A 153 -20.23 11.92 -3.45
CA THR A 153 -19.82 11.10 -2.31
C THR A 153 -19.73 9.64 -2.72
N VAL A 154 -18.73 8.95 -2.20
CA VAL A 154 -18.51 7.52 -2.44
C VAL A 154 -18.34 6.82 -1.11
N GLN A 155 -19.09 5.75 -0.93
CA GLN A 155 -18.89 4.76 0.13
C GLN A 155 -18.35 3.49 -0.52
N LEU A 156 -17.26 2.96 0.01
CA LEU A 156 -16.60 1.75 -0.46
C LEU A 156 -16.53 0.75 0.68
N GLU A 157 -17.13 -0.42 0.49
CA GLU A 157 -17.10 -1.52 1.44
C GLU A 157 -16.43 -2.74 0.77
N PRO A 158 -15.16 -3.01 1.10
CA PRO A 158 -14.48 -4.20 0.61
C PRO A 158 -14.86 -5.41 1.48
N SER A 159 -15.09 -6.55 0.84
CA SER A 159 -15.47 -7.81 1.50
C SER A 159 -14.88 -9.01 0.78
N SER A 160 -14.77 -10.16 1.44
CA SER A 160 -14.45 -11.41 0.76
C SER A 160 -15.73 -12.17 0.42
N SER A 161 -15.79 -12.73 -0.79
CA SER A 161 -16.82 -13.65 -1.24
C SER A 161 -16.20 -14.97 -1.68
N SER A 162 -17.02 -16.00 -1.93
CA SER A 162 -16.57 -17.26 -2.53
C SER A 162 -15.93 -17.08 -3.92
N LYS A 163 -16.27 -15.98 -4.62
CA LYS A 163 -15.72 -15.63 -5.94
C LYS A 163 -14.42 -14.80 -5.84
N GLY A 164 -14.02 -14.37 -4.64
CA GLY A 164 -12.84 -13.54 -4.39
C GLY A 164 -13.18 -12.22 -3.71
N LEU A 165 -12.32 -11.22 -3.88
CA LEU A 165 -12.49 -9.89 -3.30
C LEU A 165 -13.65 -9.14 -3.99
N GLN A 166 -14.61 -8.70 -3.20
CA GLN A 166 -15.72 -7.85 -3.61
C GLN A 166 -15.50 -6.43 -3.07
N ARG A 167 -15.94 -5.44 -3.83
CA ARG A 167 -15.98 -4.02 -3.44
C ARG A 167 -17.35 -3.48 -3.76
N ALA A 168 -18.20 -3.34 -2.75
CA ALA A 168 -19.48 -2.66 -2.91
C ALA A 168 -19.23 -1.15 -2.88
N MET A 169 -19.76 -0.42 -3.88
CA MET A 169 -19.65 1.03 -3.94
C MET A 169 -21.03 1.66 -4.02
N THR A 170 -21.30 2.59 -3.11
CA THR A 170 -22.46 3.48 -3.18
C THR A 170 -21.97 4.86 -3.58
N ILE A 171 -22.49 5.37 -4.69
CA ILE A 171 -22.07 6.64 -5.29
C ILE A 171 -23.30 7.55 -5.30
N SER A 172 -23.18 8.79 -4.81
CA SER A 172 -24.29 9.74 -4.88
C SER A 172 -24.61 10.10 -6.32
N GLN A 173 -25.79 10.68 -6.54
CA GLN A 173 -26.22 11.12 -7.87
C GLN A 173 -25.15 12.01 -8.51
N CYS A 174 -24.86 11.72 -9.78
CA CYS A 174 -23.89 12.43 -10.60
C CYS A 174 -24.51 12.62 -11.99
N LYS A 175 -24.43 13.82 -12.55
CA LYS A 175 -25.02 14.12 -13.87
C LYS A 175 -24.21 13.55 -15.04
N ARG A 176 -23.05 12.96 -14.77
CA ARG A 176 -22.08 12.53 -15.77
C ARG A 176 -21.59 11.11 -15.52
N PRO A 177 -21.18 10.38 -16.58
CA PRO A 177 -20.48 9.12 -16.42
C PRO A 177 -19.20 9.31 -15.60
N LEU A 178 -18.99 8.40 -14.66
CA LEU A 178 -17.75 8.28 -13.90
C LEU A 178 -17.04 6.99 -14.29
N TRP A 179 -15.73 7.09 -14.49
CA TRP A 179 -14.87 5.94 -14.75
C TRP A 179 -14.03 5.67 -13.52
N PHE A 180 -13.99 4.41 -13.11
CA PHE A 180 -13.21 3.95 -11.98
C PHE A 180 -12.14 2.97 -12.45
N LEU A 181 -10.87 3.28 -12.18
CA LEU A 181 -9.79 2.32 -12.34
C LEU A 181 -9.92 1.24 -11.26
N ALA A 182 -10.56 0.13 -11.62
CA ALA A 182 -10.84 -0.95 -10.69
C ALA A 182 -9.56 -1.62 -10.20
N ASN A 183 -8.71 -2.08 -11.12
CA ASN A 183 -7.48 -2.80 -10.83
C ASN A 183 -6.44 -2.52 -11.91
N SER A 184 -5.17 -2.56 -11.53
CA SER A 184 -4.03 -2.67 -12.44
C SER A 184 -3.26 -3.96 -12.16
N PHE A 185 -2.84 -4.62 -13.24
CA PHE A 185 -2.04 -5.83 -13.22
C PHE A 185 -0.72 -5.55 -13.92
N GLN A 186 0.37 -6.15 -13.42
CA GLN A 186 1.66 -6.06 -14.11
C GLN A 186 1.61 -6.84 -15.43
N ASP A 187 2.35 -6.39 -16.43
CA ASP A 187 2.46 -7.10 -17.71
C ASP A 187 2.95 -8.53 -17.51
N GLY A 188 2.38 -9.46 -18.26
CA GLY A 188 2.66 -10.90 -18.14
C GLY A 188 2.00 -11.61 -16.96
N THR A 189 1.30 -10.91 -16.06
CA THR A 189 0.56 -11.57 -14.97
C THR A 189 -0.80 -12.10 -15.42
N VAL A 190 -1.21 -13.24 -14.86
CA VAL A 190 -2.53 -13.83 -15.11
C VAL A 190 -3.60 -12.87 -14.61
N LYS A 191 -4.36 -12.28 -15.55
CA LYS A 191 -5.46 -11.38 -15.24
C LYS A 191 -6.58 -12.14 -14.57
N ARG A 192 -7.12 -11.59 -13.49
CA ARG A 192 -8.31 -12.14 -12.82
C ARG A 192 -9.55 -11.54 -13.46
N GLY A 193 -10.59 -12.34 -13.62
CA GLY A 193 -11.89 -11.87 -14.12
C GLY A 193 -12.44 -10.75 -13.25
N VAL A 194 -12.91 -9.69 -13.87
CA VAL A 194 -13.62 -8.58 -13.21
C VAL A 194 -15.07 -8.65 -13.64
N THR A 195 -15.95 -8.83 -12.67
CA THR A 195 -17.40 -8.79 -12.87
C THR A 195 -17.95 -7.59 -12.12
N VAL A 196 -19.02 -6.99 -12.64
CA VAL A 196 -19.69 -5.88 -11.98
C VAL A 196 -21.19 -6.07 -12.11
N ASP A 197 -21.86 -6.00 -10.97
CA ASP A 197 -23.31 -6.03 -10.86
C ASP A 197 -23.78 -4.63 -10.44
N GLY A 198 -24.76 -4.07 -11.17
CA GLY A 198 -25.34 -2.76 -10.89
C GLY A 198 -26.80 -2.86 -10.45
N ILE A 199 -27.30 -1.84 -9.77
CA ILE A 199 -28.76 -1.67 -9.55
C ILE A 199 -29.40 -1.40 -10.92
N GLY A 200 -30.58 -1.99 -11.18
CA GLY A 200 -31.30 -1.84 -12.45
C GLY A 200 -31.43 -0.38 -12.89
N GLY A 201 -31.16 -0.11 -14.17
CA GLY A 201 -31.18 1.24 -14.75
C GLY A 201 -29.81 1.92 -14.89
N LEU A 202 -28.75 1.39 -14.28
CA LEU A 202 -27.37 1.84 -14.49
C LEU A 202 -26.66 1.01 -15.57
N ALA A 203 -26.21 1.68 -16.64
CA ALA A 203 -25.33 1.07 -17.62
C ALA A 203 -23.90 0.98 -17.05
N VAL A 204 -23.50 -0.20 -16.58
CA VAL A 204 -22.13 -0.45 -16.14
C VAL A 204 -21.37 -1.17 -17.26
N LYS A 205 -20.21 -0.61 -17.64
CA LYS A 205 -19.33 -1.20 -18.65
C LYS A 205 -17.97 -1.50 -18.03
N VAL A 206 -17.50 -2.72 -18.24
CA VAL A 206 -16.12 -3.11 -17.92
C VAL A 206 -15.30 -3.04 -19.20
N THR A 207 -14.19 -2.31 -19.16
CA THR A 207 -13.20 -2.28 -20.23
C THR A 207 -11.84 -2.72 -19.67
N SER A 208 -10.99 -3.26 -20.53
CA SER A 208 -9.61 -3.60 -20.21
C SER A 208 -8.71 -2.88 -21.20
N GLU A 209 -7.89 -1.96 -20.71
CA GLU A 209 -6.97 -1.17 -21.52
C GLU A 209 -5.55 -1.30 -20.98
N PRO A 210 -4.52 -1.27 -21.85
CA PRO A 210 -3.14 -1.19 -21.42
C PRO A 210 -2.89 0.09 -20.61
N LEU A 211 -2.25 -0.06 -19.46
CA LEU A 211 -1.82 1.04 -18.61
C LEU A 211 -0.30 1.19 -18.73
N SER A 212 0.18 2.34 -19.22
CA SER A 212 1.62 2.66 -19.17
C SER A 212 1.93 3.42 -17.90
N TYR A 213 2.58 2.76 -16.95
CA TYR A 213 3.02 3.35 -15.69
C TYR A 213 4.23 2.61 -15.14
N THR A 214 5.25 3.36 -14.73
CA THR A 214 6.38 2.84 -13.97
C THR A 214 6.26 3.28 -12.52
N GLU A 215 6.26 2.31 -11.61
CA GLU A 215 6.23 2.61 -10.19
C GLU A 215 7.56 3.23 -9.73
N PRO A 216 7.57 4.41 -9.10
CA PRO A 216 8.81 4.99 -8.62
C PRO A 216 9.39 4.08 -7.55
N VAL A 217 10.61 3.62 -7.78
CA VAL A 217 11.38 2.85 -6.79
C VAL A 217 11.79 3.81 -5.69
N ILE A 218 11.05 3.85 -4.60
CA ILE A 218 11.48 4.52 -3.38
C ILE A 218 12.35 3.52 -2.61
N SER A 219 13.63 3.43 -2.97
CA SER A 219 14.62 2.86 -2.07
C SER A 219 14.98 3.94 -1.05
N GLU A 220 14.68 3.72 0.23
CA GLU A 220 15.33 4.48 1.30
C GLU A 220 16.84 4.16 1.27
N ALA A 221 17.60 4.93 0.49
CA ALA A 221 19.03 5.02 0.67
C ALA A 221 19.26 5.89 1.92
N GLY A 222 19.25 5.29 3.10
CA GLY A 222 19.49 6.04 4.34
C GLY A 222 19.11 5.32 5.62
N SER A 223 19.88 4.31 6.02
CA SER A 223 20.24 4.08 7.45
C SER A 223 21.22 2.92 7.61
N GLU A 224 22.34 2.96 6.88
CA GLU A 224 23.53 2.16 7.24
C GLU A 224 24.76 3.07 7.22
N THR A 225 24.79 4.00 8.17
CA THR A 225 26.04 4.58 8.68
C THR A 225 25.87 4.84 10.17
N ALA A 226 26.29 3.84 10.96
CA ALA A 226 26.82 4.02 12.31
C ALA A 226 27.72 2.81 12.61
#